data_AF-J9CSN8-F1
#
_entry.id   AF-J9CSN8-F1
#
_cell.length_a   1.000
_cell.length_b   1.000
_cell.length_c   1.000
_cell.angle_alpha   90.00
_cell.angle_beta   90.00
_cell.angle_gamma   90.00
#
_symmetry.space_group_name_H-M   'P 1'
#
loop_
_entity.id
_entity.type
_entity.pdbx_description
1 polymer ?
#
loop_
_entity_poly.entity_id
_entity_poly.type
_entity_poly.pdbx_seq_one_letter_code
_entity_poly.pdbx_strand_id
1 'polypeptide(L)'
;MVTQAEPKVNLMVDIQAKLQAGKGAGYARWAKVFNLKQMAQTMNYLSENNLLEYAILEEKAAAATAHHNELSAQIKAAEKRMAEIAVLRTHIVNYAKTREVYVAYRKAGYSKQFREEHEEEILLHQAAKNALIRWVSRSCPRSKSCSRSTRNCRKKRKRPMPSTGVPVRKCGSF
;
A
#
# COMPACT_ATOMS: atom_id res chain seq x y z
N MET A 1 11.45 -28.64 16.25
CA MET A 1 11.70 -27.20 16.40
C MET A 1 13.11 -26.94 15.89
N VAL A 2 13.26 -26.28 14.73
CA VAL A 2 14.59 -25.94 14.21
C VAL A 2 15.03 -24.69 14.97
N THR A 3 15.87 -24.85 15.98
CA THR A 3 16.55 -23.74 16.64
C THR A 3 17.56 -23.16 15.66
N GLN A 4 17.15 -22.15 14.90
CA GLN A 4 18.05 -21.35 14.12
C GLN A 4 18.93 -20.58 15.12
N ALA A 5 20.20 -21.00 15.26
CA ALA A 5 21.14 -20.30 16.13
C ALA A 5 21.20 -18.84 15.69
N GLU A 6 20.87 -17.91 16.59
CA GLU A 6 20.90 -16.49 16.29
C GLU A 6 22.27 -16.14 15.72
N PRO A 7 22.34 -15.44 14.57
CA PRO A 7 23.62 -15.01 14.02
C PRO A 7 24.29 -14.09 15.06
N LYS A 8 25.32 -14.61 15.73
CA LYS A 8 26.09 -13.81 16.69
C LYS A 8 26.73 -12.66 15.93
N VAL A 9 26.26 -11.44 16.22
CA VAL A 9 26.87 -10.22 15.72
C VAL A 9 28.17 -10.02 16.48
N ASN A 10 29.25 -10.65 16.01
CA ASN A 10 30.58 -10.48 16.60
C ASN A 10 31.47 -9.70 15.63
N LEU A 11 31.74 -8.44 15.98
CA LEU A 11 32.57 -7.53 15.19
C LEU A 11 34.07 -7.78 15.38
N MET A 12 34.44 -8.67 16.32
CA MET A 12 35.82 -8.97 16.66
C MET A 12 36.21 -10.40 16.29
N VAL A 13 37.46 -10.58 15.89
CA VAL A 13 38.04 -11.89 15.64
C VAL A 13 38.36 -12.56 16.99
N ASP A 14 37.79 -13.73 17.22
CA ASP A 14 38.23 -14.62 18.30
C ASP A 14 39.60 -15.22 17.93
N ILE A 15 40.65 -14.60 18.46
CA ILE A 15 42.04 -14.97 18.17
C ILE A 15 42.31 -16.40 18.65
N GLN A 16 41.78 -16.79 19.80
CA GLN A 16 42.06 -18.10 20.38
C GLN A 16 41.43 -19.21 19.56
N ALA A 17 40.17 -19.05 19.16
CA ALA A 17 39.49 -20.00 18.28
C ALA A 17 40.21 -20.09 16.92
N LYS A 18 40.70 -18.97 16.37
CA LYS A 18 41.44 -18.98 15.10
C LYS A 18 42.82 -19.63 15.23
N LEU A 19 43.51 -19.48 16.35
CA LEU A 19 44.77 -20.17 16.63
C LEU A 19 44.56 -21.69 16.78
N GLN A 20 43.52 -22.11 17.49
CA GLN A 20 43.13 -23.53 17.60
C GLN A 20 42.78 -24.14 16.24
N ALA A 21 42.24 -23.34 15.31
CA ALA A 21 42.01 -23.73 13.92
C ALA A 21 43.27 -23.73 13.03
N GLY A 22 44.47 -23.67 13.61
CA GLY A 22 45.74 -23.81 12.90
C GLY A 22 46.30 -22.51 12.30
N LYS A 23 45.80 -21.34 12.70
CA LYS A 23 46.40 -20.06 12.26
C LYS A 23 47.71 -19.78 13.04
N GLY A 24 48.70 -19.23 12.35
CA GLY A 24 50.03 -18.93 12.93
C GLY A 24 50.12 -17.56 13.64
N ALA A 25 51.29 -17.30 14.25
CA ALA A 25 51.54 -16.08 15.03
C ALA A 25 51.34 -14.76 14.25
N GLY A 26 51.63 -14.75 12.94
CA GLY A 26 51.37 -13.59 12.09
C GLY A 26 49.90 -13.22 11.98
N TYR A 27 49.01 -14.23 11.93
CA TYR A 27 47.57 -14.02 11.93
C TYR A 27 47.09 -13.43 13.25
N ALA A 28 47.61 -13.93 14.38
CA ALA A 28 47.28 -13.37 15.69
C ALA A 28 47.70 -11.89 15.79
N ARG A 29 48.87 -11.52 15.27
CA ARG A 29 49.33 -10.11 15.27
C ARG A 29 48.41 -9.23 14.42
N TRP A 30 48.02 -9.67 13.23
CA TRP A 30 47.03 -8.97 12.40
C TRP A 30 45.67 -8.85 13.11
N ALA A 31 45.15 -9.94 13.68
CA ALA A 31 43.86 -9.97 14.34
C ALA A 31 43.79 -9.03 15.55
N LYS A 32 44.89 -8.88 16.30
CA LYS A 32 45.00 -7.87 17.38
C LYS A 32 44.82 -6.45 16.85
N VAL A 33 45.58 -6.09 15.79
CA VAL A 33 45.48 -4.75 15.19
C VAL A 33 44.11 -4.52 14.57
N PHE A 34 43.54 -5.54 13.93
CA PHE A 34 42.20 -5.50 13.37
C PHE A 34 41.14 -5.26 14.46
N ASN A 35 41.14 -6.05 15.54
CA ASN A 35 40.20 -5.87 16.64
C ASN A 35 40.34 -4.49 17.29
N LEU A 36 41.57 -3.99 17.49
CA LEU A 36 41.78 -2.63 18.01
C LEU A 36 41.16 -1.56 17.09
N LYS A 37 41.36 -1.68 15.77
CA LYS A 37 40.73 -0.78 14.80
C LYS A 37 39.21 -0.88 14.84
N GLN A 38 38.65 -2.08 14.94
CA GLN A 38 37.21 -2.29 15.08
C GLN A 38 36.67 -1.67 16.37
N MET A 39 37.37 -1.83 17.51
CA MET A 39 36.99 -1.21 18.77
C MET A 39 37.00 0.32 18.70
N ALA A 40 38.02 0.89 18.08
CA ALA A 40 38.08 2.35 17.86
C ALA A 40 36.92 2.83 16.98
N GLN A 41 36.61 2.10 15.90
CA GLN A 41 35.45 2.41 15.05
C GLN A 41 34.13 2.32 15.82
N THR A 42 33.94 1.28 16.64
CA THR A 42 32.73 1.17 17.46
C THR A 42 32.63 2.30 18.47
N MET A 43 33.74 2.69 19.12
CA MET A 43 33.75 3.78 20.08
C MET A 43 33.42 5.12 19.40
N ASN A 44 33.98 5.38 18.22
CA ASN A 44 33.66 6.57 17.43
C ASN A 44 32.18 6.61 17.06
N TYR A 45 31.64 5.51 16.54
CA TYR A 45 30.23 5.44 16.17
C TYR A 45 29.31 5.68 17.38
N LEU A 46 29.59 5.04 18.52
CA LEU A 46 28.81 5.23 19.74
C LEU A 46 28.89 6.68 20.23
N SER A 47 30.07 7.28 20.17
CA SER A 47 30.28 8.69 20.54
C SER A 47 29.51 9.64 19.62
N GLU A 48 29.67 9.52 18.30
CA GLU A 48 29.01 10.35 17.28
C GLU A 48 27.48 10.26 17.37
N ASN A 49 26.94 9.10 17.74
CA ASN A 49 25.51 8.88 17.87
C ASN A 49 24.99 9.08 19.30
N ASN A 50 25.80 9.56 20.25
CA ASN A 50 25.45 9.73 21.66
C ASN A 50 24.86 8.46 22.29
N LEU A 51 25.46 7.30 22.00
CA LEU A 51 25.04 5.96 22.44
C LEU A 51 25.88 5.42 23.60
N LEU A 52 26.74 6.24 24.21
CA LEU A 52 27.57 5.83 25.35
C LEU A 52 26.75 5.67 26.64
N GLU A 53 25.59 6.34 26.72
CA GLU A 53 24.66 6.19 27.84
C GLU A 53 23.61 5.14 27.54
N TYR A 54 23.43 4.21 28.49
CA TYR A 54 22.48 3.11 28.33
C TYR A 54 21.04 3.60 28.12
N ALA A 55 20.62 4.62 28.86
CA ALA A 55 19.27 5.16 28.75
C ALA A 55 18.97 5.70 27.34
N ILE A 56 19.93 6.41 26.72
CA ILE A 56 19.79 6.92 25.35
C ILE A 56 19.77 5.77 24.34
N LEU A 57 20.62 4.75 24.56
CA LEU A 57 20.65 3.56 23.71
C LEU A 57 19.32 2.79 23.76
N GLU A 58 18.77 2.60 24.96
CA GLU A 58 17.47 1.94 25.18
C GLU A 58 16.34 2.72 24.50
N GLU A 59 16.30 4.04 24.67
CA GLU A 59 15.31 4.91 24.04
C GLU A 59 15.38 4.81 22.51
N LYS A 60 16.59 4.88 21.92
CA LYS A 60 16.74 4.76 20.47
C LYS A 60 16.40 3.37 19.95
N ALA A 61 16.71 2.31 20.69
CA ALA A 61 16.34 0.95 20.34
C ALA A 61 14.82 0.76 20.38
N ALA A 62 14.15 1.29 21.39
CA ALA A 62 12.69 1.28 21.50
C ALA A 62 12.04 2.08 20.37
N ALA A 63 12.55 3.29 20.07
CA ALA A 63 12.07 4.12 18.98
C ALA A 63 12.24 3.44 17.61
N ALA A 64 13.40 2.84 17.35
CA ALA A 64 13.66 2.10 16.11
C ALA A 64 12.73 0.88 15.97
N THR A 65 12.48 0.17 17.07
CA THR A 65 11.56 -0.98 17.10
C THR A 65 10.11 -0.54 16.87
N ALA A 66 9.67 0.54 17.50
CA ALA A 66 8.34 1.11 17.30
C ALA A 66 8.15 1.54 15.84
N HIS A 67 9.12 2.26 15.27
CA HIS A 67 9.09 2.68 13.87
C HIS A 67 9.11 1.47 12.91
N HIS A 68 9.90 0.44 13.20
CA HIS A 68 9.90 -0.81 12.43
C HIS A 68 8.54 -1.50 12.46
N ASN A 69 7.91 -1.58 13.63
CA ASN A 69 6.59 -2.19 13.79
C ASN A 69 5.51 -1.40 13.04
N GLU A 70 5.58 -0.06 13.12
CA GLU A 70 4.68 0.82 12.38
C GLU A 70 4.82 0.63 10.87
N LEU A 71 6.04 0.71 10.34
CA LEU A 71 6.30 0.48 8.91
C LEU A 71 5.87 -0.91 8.47
N SER A 72 6.14 -1.93 9.28
CA SER A 72 5.71 -3.30 9.00
C SER A 72 4.18 -3.42 8.95
N ALA A 73 3.45 -2.71 9.81
CA ALA A 73 2.00 -2.65 9.75
C ALA A 73 1.50 -1.92 8.50
N GLN A 74 2.13 -0.82 8.12
CA GLN A 74 1.80 -0.07 6.89
C GLN A 74 2.04 -0.91 5.63
N ILE A 75 3.16 -1.64 5.56
CA ILE A 75 3.48 -2.55 4.46
C ILE A 75 2.41 -3.63 4.35
N LYS A 76 2.06 -4.31 5.45
CA LYS A 76 1.00 -5.33 5.46
C LYS A 76 -0.36 -4.77 5.02
N ALA A 77 -0.68 -3.55 5.44
CA ALA A 77 -1.92 -2.88 5.02
C ALA A 77 -1.89 -2.55 3.52
N ALA A 78 -0.75 -2.10 2.99
CA ALA A 78 -0.57 -1.83 1.57
C ALA A 78 -0.65 -3.11 0.73
N GLU A 79 -0.01 -4.19 1.16
CA GLU A 79 -0.09 -5.53 0.53
C GLU A 79 -1.52 -6.03 0.47
N LYS A 80 -2.29 -5.91 1.57
CA LYS A 80 -3.70 -6.26 1.59
C LYS A 80 -4.50 -5.44 0.58
N ARG A 81 -4.25 -4.13 0.50
CA ARG A 81 -4.91 -3.24 -0.50
C ARG A 81 -4.53 -3.64 -1.92
N MET A 82 -3.27 -3.98 -2.19
CA MET A 82 -2.82 -4.44 -3.51
C MET A 82 -3.52 -5.75 -3.90
N ALA A 83 -3.64 -6.70 -2.98
CA ALA A 83 -4.38 -7.94 -3.21
C ALA A 83 -5.87 -7.69 -3.49
N GLU A 84 -6.52 -6.82 -2.71
CA GLU A 84 -7.92 -6.42 -2.97
C GLU A 84 -8.08 -5.78 -4.37
N ILE A 85 -7.16 -4.89 -4.77
CA ILE A 85 -7.17 -4.24 -6.09
C ILE A 85 -6.96 -5.27 -7.22
N ALA A 86 -6.05 -6.24 -7.04
CA ALA A 86 -5.82 -7.28 -8.03
C ALA A 86 -7.09 -8.11 -8.28
N VAL A 87 -7.80 -8.51 -7.22
CA VAL A 87 -9.09 -9.22 -7.33
C VAL A 87 -10.13 -8.38 -8.06
N LEU A 88 -10.23 -7.08 -7.75
CA LEU A 88 -11.17 -6.19 -8.43
C LEU A 88 -10.84 -6.04 -9.92
N ARG A 89 -9.56 -5.92 -10.27
CA ARG A 89 -9.12 -5.85 -11.66
C ARG A 89 -9.55 -7.10 -12.42
N THR A 90 -9.42 -8.28 -11.83
CA THR A 90 -9.90 -9.54 -12.41
C THR A 90 -11.41 -9.50 -12.65
N HIS A 91 -12.21 -9.05 -11.68
CA HIS A 91 -13.65 -8.91 -11.87
C HIS A 91 -14.03 -7.90 -12.96
N ILE A 92 -13.32 -6.77 -13.08
CA ILE A 92 -13.55 -5.78 -14.16
C ILE A 92 -13.30 -6.41 -15.52
N VAL A 93 -12.17 -7.11 -15.68
CA VAL A 93 -11.82 -7.78 -16.94
C VAL A 93 -12.84 -8.86 -17.28
N ASN A 94 -13.22 -9.69 -16.30
CA ASN A 94 -14.22 -10.74 -16.51
C ASN A 94 -15.59 -10.16 -16.89
N TYR A 95 -16.01 -9.08 -16.22
CA TYR A 95 -17.26 -8.38 -16.55
C TYR A 95 -17.23 -7.81 -17.97
N ALA A 96 -16.11 -7.22 -18.40
CA ALA A 96 -15.96 -6.67 -19.74
C ALA A 96 -16.03 -7.77 -20.82
N LYS A 97 -15.30 -8.88 -20.64
CA LYS A 97 -15.27 -10.00 -21.59
C LYS A 97 -16.63 -10.69 -21.76
N THR A 98 -17.34 -10.89 -20.66
CA THR A 98 -18.64 -11.62 -20.65
C THR A 98 -19.84 -10.71 -20.92
N ARG A 99 -19.63 -9.40 -21.10
CA ARG A 99 -20.72 -8.43 -21.29
C ARG A 99 -21.53 -8.71 -22.54
N GLU A 100 -20.88 -9.03 -23.65
CA GLU A 100 -21.55 -9.23 -24.93
C GLU A 100 -22.46 -10.46 -24.90
N VAL A 101 -21.95 -11.58 -24.36
CA VAL A 101 -22.70 -12.81 -24.16
C VAL A 101 -23.88 -12.61 -23.20
N TYR A 102 -23.68 -11.86 -22.11
CA TYR A 102 -24.79 -11.55 -21.19
C TYR A 102 -25.86 -10.63 -21.82
N VAL A 103 -25.46 -9.70 -22.69
CA VAL A 103 -26.40 -8.86 -23.46
C VAL A 103 -27.18 -9.71 -24.47
N ALA A 104 -26.52 -10.65 -25.15
CA ALA A 104 -27.18 -11.60 -26.04
C ALA A 104 -28.17 -12.49 -25.28
N TYR A 105 -27.79 -13.00 -24.11
CA TYR A 105 -28.67 -13.76 -23.21
C TYR A 105 -29.92 -12.98 -22.80
N ARG A 106 -29.75 -11.69 -22.48
CA ARG A 106 -30.87 -10.79 -22.15
C ARG A 106 -31.78 -10.53 -23.35
N LYS A 107 -31.23 -10.41 -24.56
CA LYS A 107 -32.00 -10.22 -25.80
C LYS A 107 -32.77 -11.49 -26.19
N ALA A 108 -32.21 -12.67 -25.92
CA ALA A 108 -32.84 -13.97 -26.11
C ALA A 108 -33.95 -14.29 -25.08
N GLY A 109 -34.34 -13.31 -24.24
CA GLY A 109 -35.43 -13.48 -23.28
C GLY A 109 -35.11 -14.46 -22.14
N TYR A 110 -33.84 -14.65 -21.80
CA TYR A 110 -33.40 -15.64 -20.82
C TYR A 110 -33.71 -17.09 -21.23
N SER A 111 -33.59 -17.40 -22.53
CA SER A 111 -33.76 -18.76 -23.06
C SER A 111 -32.91 -19.79 -22.30
N LYS A 112 -33.51 -20.94 -22.00
CA LYS A 112 -32.87 -22.02 -21.25
C LYS A 112 -31.72 -22.68 -22.03
N GLN A 113 -31.90 -22.83 -23.34
CA GLN A 113 -30.89 -23.39 -24.26
C GLN A 113 -29.63 -22.51 -24.32
N PHE A 114 -29.80 -21.20 -24.45
CA PHE A 114 -28.67 -20.25 -24.45
C PHE A 114 -27.91 -20.26 -23.11
N ARG A 115 -28.63 -20.48 -21.99
CA ARG A 115 -28.01 -20.58 -20.68
C ARG A 115 -27.14 -21.82 -20.55
N GLU A 116 -27.57 -22.95 -21.10
CA GLU A 116 -26.81 -24.21 -21.05
C GLU A 116 -25.54 -24.12 -21.91
N GLU A 117 -25.61 -23.46 -23.07
CA GLU A 117 -24.45 -23.27 -23.97
C GLU A 117 -23.43 -22.26 -23.44
N HIS A 118 -23.87 -21.20 -22.74
CA HIS A 118 -23.02 -20.13 -22.21
C HIS A 118 -23.01 -20.04 -20.68
N GLU A 119 -23.20 -21.17 -19.99
CA GLU A 119 -23.42 -21.21 -18.54
C GLU A 119 -22.27 -20.56 -17.77
N GLU A 120 -21.04 -20.97 -18.08
CA GLU A 120 -19.83 -20.49 -17.42
C GLU A 120 -19.67 -18.97 -17.54
N GLU A 121 -19.89 -18.43 -18.75
CA GLU A 121 -19.75 -17.00 -19.03
C GLU A 121 -20.82 -16.17 -18.33
N ILE A 122 -22.06 -16.68 -18.27
CA ILE A 122 -23.18 -16.02 -17.58
C ILE A 122 -22.93 -16.02 -16.07
N LEU A 123 -22.47 -17.13 -15.49
CA LEU A 123 -22.14 -17.22 -14.06
C LEU A 123 -20.97 -16.29 -13.72
N LEU A 124 -19.93 -16.28 -14.55
CA LEU A 124 -18.75 -15.42 -14.36
C LEU A 124 -19.14 -13.93 -14.44
N HIS A 125 -20.03 -13.56 -15.38
CA HIS A 125 -20.56 -12.21 -15.49
C HIS A 125 -21.31 -11.78 -14.22
N GLN A 126 -22.21 -12.64 -13.73
CA GLN A 126 -23.00 -12.37 -12.53
C GLN A 126 -22.12 -12.28 -11.28
N ALA A 127 -21.16 -13.18 -11.13
CA ALA A 127 -20.20 -13.15 -10.03
C ALA A 127 -19.38 -11.85 -10.04
N ALA A 128 -18.86 -11.45 -11.19
CA ALA A 128 -18.12 -10.20 -11.35
C ALA A 128 -18.99 -8.96 -11.05
N LYS A 129 -20.22 -8.92 -11.58
CA LYS A 129 -21.18 -7.85 -11.31
C LYS A 129 -21.49 -7.73 -9.81
N ASN A 130 -21.76 -8.85 -9.14
CA ASN A 130 -22.06 -8.88 -7.71
C ASN A 130 -20.85 -8.45 -6.87
N ALA A 131 -19.64 -8.87 -7.23
CA ALA A 131 -18.41 -8.43 -6.58
C ALA A 131 -18.18 -6.92 -6.71
N LEU A 132 -18.39 -6.35 -7.90
CA LEU A 132 -18.27 -4.91 -8.13
C LEU A 132 -19.33 -4.10 -7.38
N ILE A 133 -20.59 -4.55 -7.35
CA ILE A 133 -21.67 -3.90 -6.59
C ILE A 133 -21.34 -3.87 -5.09
N ARG A 134 -20.88 -5.00 -4.53
CA ARG A 134 -20.44 -5.07 -3.11
C ARG A 134 -19.31 -4.11 -2.83
N TRP A 135 -18.33 -4.02 -3.74
CA TRP A 135 -17.21 -3.10 -3.58
C TRP A 135 -17.65 -1.63 -3.63
N VAL A 136 -18.51 -1.25 -4.56
CA VAL A 136 -19.09 0.10 -4.64
C VAL A 136 -19.90 0.42 -3.39
N SER A 137 -20.66 -0.53 -2.84
CA SER A 137 -21.41 -0.34 -1.60
C SER A 137 -20.51 -0.16 -0.37
N ARG A 138 -19.36 -0.83 -0.31
CA ARG A 138 -18.37 -0.67 0.77
C ARG A 138 -17.61 0.66 0.63
N SER A 139 -17.31 1.07 -0.59
CA SER A 139 -16.50 2.26 -0.89
C SER A 139 -17.32 3.57 -0.88
N CYS A 140 -18.63 3.49 -1.13
CA CYS A 140 -19.52 4.64 -1.09
C CYS A 140 -20.17 4.75 0.30
N PRO A 141 -19.66 5.58 1.23
CA PRO A 141 -20.40 5.89 2.44
C PRO A 141 -21.69 6.57 1.97
N ARG A 142 -22.82 5.90 2.17
CA ARG A 142 -24.16 6.39 1.88
C ARG A 142 -24.52 7.51 2.87
N SER A 143 -23.70 8.55 2.92
CA SER A 143 -23.90 9.73 3.74
C SER A 143 -24.75 10.72 2.95
N LYS A 144 -25.63 11.40 3.67
CA LYS A 144 -26.61 12.38 3.16
C LYS A 144 -25.98 13.52 2.32
N SER A 145 -24.65 13.63 2.22
CA SER A 145 -23.92 14.68 1.50
C SER A 145 -24.07 14.61 -0.04
N CYS A 146 -24.10 13.42 -0.65
CA CYS A 146 -24.24 13.27 -2.10
C CYS A 146 -25.66 13.65 -2.60
N SER A 147 -26.68 13.45 -1.76
CA SER A 147 -28.06 13.86 -2.04
C SER A 147 -28.25 15.39 -2.02
N ARG A 148 -27.40 16.11 -1.27
CA ARG A 148 -27.47 17.58 -1.12
C ARG A 148 -26.88 18.30 -2.32
N SER A 149 -25.78 17.77 -2.88
CA SER A 149 -25.15 18.24 -4.13
C SER A 149 -26.09 18.06 -5.33
N THR A 150 -26.67 16.88 -5.49
CA THR A 150 -27.63 16.59 -6.58
C THR A 150 -28.91 17.43 -6.50
N ARG A 151 -29.42 17.70 -5.27
CA ARG A 151 -30.57 18.59 -5.05
C ARG A 151 -30.24 20.07 -5.35
N ASN A 152 -29.03 20.53 -5.05
CA ASN A 152 -28.58 21.88 -5.37
C ASN A 152 -28.29 22.08 -6.88
N CYS A 153 -27.76 21.09 -7.58
CA CYS A 153 -27.60 21.12 -9.04
C CYS A 153 -28.95 21.19 -9.77
N ARG A 154 -29.98 20.48 -9.28
CA ARG A 154 -31.36 20.59 -9.81
C ARG A 154 -31.98 21.97 -9.56
N LYS A 155 -31.69 22.63 -8.42
CA LYS A 155 -32.17 23.99 -8.12
C LYS A 155 -31.53 25.05 -9.00
N LYS A 156 -30.24 24.90 -9.35
CA LYS A 156 -29.54 25.83 -10.28
C LYS A 156 -30.10 25.75 -11.71
N ARG A 157 -30.56 24.59 -12.18
CA ARG A 157 -31.24 24.42 -13.48
C ARG A 157 -32.65 25.04 -13.55
N LYS A 158 -33.30 25.30 -12.41
CA LYS A 158 -34.65 25.88 -12.34
C LYS A 158 -34.68 27.40 -12.10
N ARG A 159 -33.52 28.05 -11.97
CA ARG A 159 -33.45 29.52 -11.87
C ARG A 159 -33.39 30.10 -13.29
N PRO A 160 -34.36 30.92 -13.73
CA PRO A 160 -34.22 31.65 -14.98
C PRO A 160 -33.05 32.63 -14.88
N MET A 161 -32.33 32.81 -15.99
CA MET A 161 -31.20 33.74 -16.09
C MET A 161 -31.65 35.16 -15.75
N PRO A 162 -30.88 35.96 -14.99
CA PRO A 162 -31.20 37.37 -14.81
C PRO A 162 -30.97 38.11 -16.13
N SER A 163 -31.99 38.80 -16.64
CA SER A 163 -31.84 39.70 -17.80
C SER A 163 -31.03 40.92 -17.37
N THR A 164 -29.74 40.94 -17.67
CA THR A 164 -28.92 42.14 -17.47
C THR A 164 -29.21 43.13 -18.59
N GLY A 165 -30.14 44.06 -18.35
CA GLY A 165 -30.22 45.30 -19.12
C GLY A 165 -29.00 46.16 -18.78
N VAL A 166 -28.10 46.35 -19.74
CA VAL A 166 -26.96 47.27 -19.60
C VAL A 166 -27.44 48.67 -20.02
N PRO A 167 -27.26 49.73 -19.22
CA PRO A 167 -27.60 51.08 -19.65
C PRO A 167 -26.51 51.60 -20.60
N VAL A 168 -26.92 51.98 -21.81
CA VAL A 168 -26.06 52.62 -22.83
C VAL A 168 -25.69 54.02 -22.34
N ARG A 169 -24.41 54.26 -22.08
CA ARG A 169 -23.89 55.62 -21.83
C ARG A 169 -23.95 56.40 -23.14
N LYS A 170 -24.68 57.52 -23.16
CA LYS A 170 -24.67 58.47 -24.28
C LYS A 170 -23.32 59.22 -24.29
N CYS A 171 -22.52 59.03 -25.33
CA CYS A 171 -21.42 59.94 -25.65
C CYS A 171 -22.02 61.22 -26.24
N GLY A 172 -21.80 62.36 -25.60
CA GLY A 172 -22.08 63.69 -26.15
C GLY A 172 -20.89 64.20 -26.96
N SER A 173 -21.18 64.82 -28.10
CA SER A 173 -20.25 65.56 -28.93
C SER A 173 -20.07 67.00 -28.39
N PHE A 174 -18.82 67.47 -28.43
CA PHE A 174 -18.30 68.82 -28.14
C PHE A 174 -18.40 69.35 -26.69
#